data_AF-A0A4R3R3B2-F1
#
_entry.id   AF-A0A4R3R3B2-F1
#
_cell.length_a   1.000
_cell.length_b   1.000
_cell.length_c   1.000
_cell.angle_alpha   90.00
_cell.angle_beta   90.00
_cell.angle_gamma   90.00
#
_symmetry.space_group_name_H-M   'P 1'
#
loop_
_entity.id
_entity.type
_entity.pdbx_description
1 polymer ?
#
loop_
_entity_poly.entity_id
_entity_poly.type
_entity_poly.pdbx_seq_one_letter_code
_entity_poly.pdbx_strand_id
1 'polypeptide(L)'
;MTSMHAKKDNLPASILASIRNRKKRLEAVLAAAKPRAEGTLIASYNVHKCVGADRRCDPERTSRVIHEIGADVIALQEADTRFGERTGILDLTRLERETGLIPVPVSGMSKAHGWHGNVVLFKKGLVRDVHQIKLPGLEPRGALVAELELENGGELRIIAAHFGLLRHSRARQAQMLVELMADRSEATTVLLGDLNEWRLGDRSSLNTLQSAFEAQPPAVASFPARLPILALDRIMSNRKGVLTNVEAHDTPLARVASDHLPIKAVLDLKRVEELTATA
;
A
#
# COMPACT_ATOMS: atom_id res chain seq x y z
N MET A 1 -0.47 27.07 -49.43
CA MET A 1 0.62 26.41 -48.68
C MET A 1 0.15 26.21 -47.24
N THR A 2 -0.48 25.08 -46.95
CA THR A 2 -1.10 24.80 -45.65
C THR A 2 -0.14 23.93 -44.84
N SER A 3 0.48 24.52 -43.82
CA SER A 3 1.45 23.84 -42.95
C SER A 3 0.74 22.82 -42.04
N MET A 4 0.98 21.53 -42.29
CA MET A 4 0.58 20.44 -41.39
C MET A 4 1.53 20.43 -40.19
N HIS A 5 1.03 20.83 -39.02
CA HIS A 5 1.71 20.57 -37.75
C HIS A 5 1.62 19.08 -37.41
N ALA A 6 2.72 18.35 -37.61
CA ALA A 6 2.87 17.00 -37.10
C ALA A 6 2.84 17.04 -35.56
N LYS A 7 1.79 16.45 -34.96
CA LYS A 7 1.77 16.17 -33.52
C LYS A 7 2.90 15.18 -33.22
N LYS A 8 3.88 15.59 -32.42
CA LYS A 8 4.81 14.67 -31.77
C LYS A 8 4.03 13.83 -30.78
N ASP A 9 3.84 12.55 -31.08
CA ASP A 9 3.26 11.58 -30.16
C ASP A 9 4.23 11.31 -29.00
N ASN A 10 4.15 12.13 -27.96
CA ASN A 10 4.86 11.88 -26.71
C ASN A 10 4.19 10.72 -25.96
N LEU A 11 4.96 9.68 -25.62
CA LEU A 11 4.45 8.58 -24.80
C LEU A 11 3.91 9.10 -23.45
N PRO A 12 2.76 8.57 -22.96
CA PRO A 12 2.22 8.90 -21.66
C PRO A 12 3.27 8.76 -20.54
N ALA A 13 3.28 9.69 -19.59
CA ALA A 13 4.22 9.72 -18.47
C ALA A 13 4.26 8.42 -17.65
N SER A 14 3.13 7.70 -17.54
CA SER A 14 3.05 6.39 -16.89
C SER A 14 3.85 5.31 -17.62
N ILE A 15 3.87 5.34 -18.95
CA ILE A 15 4.66 4.41 -19.77
C ILE A 15 6.15 4.72 -19.65
N LEU A 16 6.52 6.01 -19.69
CA LEU A 16 7.90 6.44 -19.47
C LEU A 16 8.41 6.07 -18.07
N ALA A 17 7.58 6.21 -17.04
CA ALA A 17 7.88 5.77 -15.69
C ALA A 17 8.05 4.24 -15.61
N SER A 18 7.18 3.47 -16.26
CA SER A 18 7.29 2.01 -16.34
C SER A 18 8.61 1.55 -16.99
N ILE A 19 9.02 2.17 -18.11
CA ILE A 19 10.28 1.84 -18.80
C ILE A 19 11.50 2.15 -17.91
N ARG A 20 11.53 3.32 -17.26
CA ARG A 20 12.61 3.68 -16.33
C ARG A 20 12.68 2.73 -15.14
N ASN A 21 11.53 2.38 -14.58
CA ASN A 21 11.44 1.42 -13.47
C ASN A 21 11.91 0.03 -13.90
N ARG A 22 11.61 -0.43 -15.12
CA ARG A 22 12.09 -1.71 -15.64
C ARG A 22 13.61 -1.79 -15.70
N LYS A 23 14.30 -0.71 -16.08
CA LYS A 23 15.77 -0.66 -16.14
C LYS A 23 16.41 -0.71 -14.75
N LYS A 24 15.95 0.14 -13.82
CA LYS A 24 16.38 0.10 -12.40
C LYS A 24 16.09 -1.26 -11.74
N ARG A 25 15.01 -1.92 -12.14
CA ARG A 25 14.61 -3.25 -11.63
C ARG A 25 15.58 -4.36 -12.03
N LEU A 26 16.07 -4.34 -13.27
CA LEU A 26 17.06 -5.32 -13.72
C LEU A 26 18.37 -5.17 -12.93
N GLU A 27 18.76 -3.92 -12.65
CA GLU A 27 19.93 -3.60 -11.82
C GLU A 27 19.72 -4.02 -10.35
N ALA A 28 18.52 -3.86 -9.79
CA ALA A 28 18.21 -4.25 -8.41
C ALA A 28 18.14 -5.78 -8.20
N VAL A 29 17.58 -6.53 -9.15
CA VAL A 29 17.55 -8.01 -9.11
C VAL A 29 18.97 -8.58 -9.14
N LEU A 30 19.88 -7.95 -9.88
CA LEU A 30 21.30 -8.34 -9.94
C LEU A 30 22.09 -7.93 -8.67
N ALA A 31 21.55 -7.04 -7.83
CA ALA A 31 22.21 -6.53 -6.62
C ALA A 31 21.75 -7.22 -5.32
N ALA A 32 20.89 -8.25 -5.39
CA ALA A 32 20.28 -8.91 -4.25
C ALA A 32 21.26 -9.85 -3.50
N ALA A 33 22.16 -9.27 -2.71
CA ALA A 33 22.85 -9.90 -1.58
C ALA A 33 23.38 -8.83 -0.61
N LYS A 34 22.64 -7.73 -0.39
CA LYS A 34 22.98 -6.75 0.65
C LYS A 34 22.15 -6.99 1.90
N PRO A 35 22.75 -6.92 3.11
CA PRO A 35 21.99 -6.93 4.35
C PRO A 35 20.94 -5.83 4.32
N ARG A 36 19.77 -6.13 4.88
CA ARG A 36 18.64 -5.20 4.96
C ARG A 36 19.12 -3.89 5.58
N ALA A 37 18.93 -2.77 4.88
CA ALA A 37 19.22 -1.45 5.44
C ALA A 37 18.53 -1.31 6.81
N GLU A 38 19.20 -0.68 7.78
CA GLU A 38 18.59 -0.37 9.08
C GLU A 38 17.22 0.30 8.87
N GLY A 39 16.15 -0.28 9.42
CA GLY A 39 14.79 0.27 9.30
C GLY A 39 13.67 -0.78 9.22
N THR A 40 12.43 -0.31 9.35
CA THR A 40 11.21 -1.14 9.32
C THR A 40 10.71 -1.29 7.89
N LEU A 41 10.55 -2.53 7.40
CA LEU A 41 10.06 -2.77 6.05
C LEU A 41 8.54 -2.74 6.07
N ILE A 42 7.97 -1.78 5.36
CA ILE A 42 6.53 -1.64 5.20
C ILE A 42 6.10 -2.05 3.79
N ALA A 43 4.93 -2.67 3.66
CA ALA A 43 4.42 -3.12 2.37
C ALA A 43 2.91 -2.93 2.23
N SER A 44 2.44 -2.82 0.98
CA SER A 44 1.03 -2.89 0.62
C SER A 44 0.80 -3.96 -0.43
N TYR A 45 -0.29 -4.71 -0.32
CA TYR A 45 -0.63 -5.76 -1.28
C TYR A 45 -2.14 -5.96 -1.43
N ASN A 46 -2.69 -5.61 -2.60
CA ASN A 46 -4.01 -6.10 -2.98
C ASN A 46 -3.91 -7.59 -3.35
N VAL A 47 -4.48 -8.45 -2.50
CA VAL A 47 -4.37 -9.91 -2.64
C VAL A 47 -5.41 -10.49 -3.61
N HIS A 48 -6.29 -9.65 -4.18
CA HIS A 48 -7.34 -10.07 -5.10
C HIS A 48 -8.16 -11.27 -4.61
N LYS A 49 -8.51 -11.29 -3.32
CA LYS A 49 -9.21 -12.42 -2.67
C LYS A 49 -8.47 -13.75 -2.80
N CYS A 50 -7.14 -13.68 -2.86
CA CYS A 50 -6.23 -14.79 -3.15
C CYS A 50 -6.47 -15.47 -4.50
N VAL A 51 -7.12 -14.79 -5.45
CA VAL A 51 -7.34 -15.29 -6.80
C VAL A 51 -6.17 -14.88 -7.68
N GLY A 52 -5.46 -15.86 -8.22
CA GLY A 52 -4.30 -15.61 -9.07
C GLY A 52 -4.65 -15.37 -10.54
N ALA A 53 -3.61 -15.16 -11.35
CA ALA A 53 -3.73 -15.03 -12.81
C ALA A 53 -4.26 -16.31 -13.48
N ASP A 54 -4.22 -17.44 -12.78
CA ASP A 54 -4.82 -18.72 -13.16
C ASP A 54 -6.31 -18.85 -12.78
N ARG A 55 -6.90 -17.79 -12.19
CA ARG A 55 -8.28 -17.71 -11.70
C ARG A 55 -8.59 -18.68 -10.56
N ARG A 56 -7.58 -19.25 -9.90
CA ARG A 56 -7.76 -20.12 -8.74
C ARG A 56 -7.60 -19.31 -7.46
N CYS A 57 -8.50 -19.52 -6.51
CA CYS A 57 -8.35 -19.02 -5.14
C CYS A 57 -7.36 -19.93 -4.41
N ASP A 58 -6.19 -19.40 -4.03
CA ASP A 58 -5.14 -20.11 -3.32
C ASP A 58 -4.56 -19.21 -2.22
N PRO A 59 -5.15 -19.24 -1.00
CA PRO A 59 -4.67 -18.45 0.14
C PRO A 59 -3.25 -18.81 0.59
N GLU A 60 -2.82 -20.05 0.36
CA GLU A 60 -1.46 -20.48 0.71
C GLU A 60 -0.44 -19.84 -0.24
N ARG A 61 -0.75 -19.76 -1.54
CA ARG A 61 0.07 -19.00 -2.50
C ARG A 61 0.22 -17.54 -2.11
N THR A 62 -0.87 -16.90 -1.68
CA THR A 62 -0.81 -15.52 -1.16
C THR A 62 0.06 -15.44 0.09
N SER A 63 -0.08 -16.38 1.03
CA SER A 63 0.72 -16.43 2.25
C SER A 63 2.22 -16.60 1.96
N ARG A 64 2.58 -17.41 0.96
CA ARG A 64 3.96 -17.53 0.47
C ARG A 64 4.51 -16.22 -0.08
N VAL A 65 3.70 -15.42 -0.79
CA VAL A 65 4.12 -14.07 -1.22
C VAL A 65 4.31 -13.15 -0.02
N ILE A 66 3.41 -13.17 0.96
CA ILE A 66 3.54 -12.36 2.18
C ILE A 66 4.84 -12.71 2.93
N HIS A 67 5.15 -14.00 3.03
CA HIS A 67 6.41 -14.49 3.58
C HIS A 67 7.63 -14.01 2.74
N GLU A 68 7.57 -14.12 1.41
CA GLU A 68 8.62 -13.68 0.48
C GLU A 68 8.93 -12.17 0.58
N ILE A 69 7.91 -11.34 0.83
CA ILE A 69 8.10 -9.89 1.02
C ILE A 69 8.97 -9.61 2.25
N GLY A 70 8.80 -10.37 3.33
CA GLY A 70 9.53 -10.21 4.58
C GLY A 70 9.21 -8.92 5.34
N ALA A 71 8.06 -8.29 5.09
CA ALA A 71 7.64 -7.04 5.73
C ALA A 71 7.48 -7.17 7.24
N ASP A 72 7.70 -6.08 7.97
CA ASP A 72 7.38 -6.01 9.40
C ASP A 72 6.02 -5.35 9.65
N VAL A 73 5.56 -4.52 8.72
CA VAL A 73 4.19 -4.00 8.67
C VAL A 73 3.67 -4.16 7.25
N ILE A 74 2.49 -4.75 7.08
CA ILE A 74 1.88 -4.93 5.76
C ILE A 74 0.39 -4.60 5.80
N ALA A 75 -0.07 -3.75 4.87
CA ALA A 75 -1.49 -3.59 4.62
C ALA A 75 -1.92 -4.46 3.43
N LEU A 76 -2.91 -5.31 3.67
CA LEU A 76 -3.55 -6.13 2.65
C LEU A 76 -4.88 -5.52 2.24
N GLN A 77 -5.19 -5.55 0.95
CA GLN A 77 -6.49 -5.17 0.41
C GLN A 77 -7.16 -6.39 -0.25
N GLU A 78 -8.49 -6.45 -0.19
CA GLU A 78 -9.29 -7.60 -0.66
C GLU A 78 -8.96 -8.92 0.04
N ALA A 79 -8.58 -8.87 1.33
CA ALA A 79 -8.28 -10.05 2.14
C ALA A 79 -9.52 -10.79 2.69
N ASP A 80 -10.73 -10.26 2.42
CA ASP A 80 -12.01 -10.82 2.82
C ASP A 80 -12.88 -11.17 1.60
N THR A 81 -13.80 -12.11 1.78
CA THR A 81 -14.84 -12.40 0.79
C THR A 81 -15.77 -11.20 0.59
N ARG A 82 -16.24 -10.97 -0.65
CA ARG A 82 -17.07 -9.80 -1.02
C ARG A 82 -18.57 -10.11 -1.09
N PHE A 83 -18.95 -11.40 -1.14
CA PHE A 83 -20.34 -11.84 -1.27
C PHE A 83 -20.78 -12.59 -0.01
N GLY A 84 -21.98 -12.28 0.49
CA GLY A 84 -22.50 -12.83 1.74
C GLY A 84 -21.89 -12.17 2.98
N GLU A 85 -21.79 -12.93 4.08
CA GLU A 85 -21.03 -12.50 5.25
C GLU A 85 -19.55 -12.42 4.89
N ARG A 86 -18.90 -11.29 5.20
CA ARG A 86 -17.45 -11.14 4.96
C ARG A 86 -16.71 -12.10 5.87
N THR A 87 -15.99 -13.03 5.26
CA THR A 87 -15.12 -13.99 5.92
C THR A 87 -13.69 -13.74 5.50
N GLY A 88 -12.78 -13.80 6.46
CA GLY A 88 -11.36 -13.78 6.20
C GLY A 88 -10.93 -14.96 5.33
N ILE A 89 -10.05 -14.70 4.36
CA ILE A 89 -9.60 -15.71 3.38
C ILE A 89 -8.27 -16.36 3.77
N LEU A 90 -7.50 -15.73 4.66
CA LEU A 90 -6.15 -16.15 5.04
C LEU A 90 -6.16 -16.97 6.34
N ASP A 91 -5.24 -17.92 6.47
CA ASP A 91 -4.96 -18.56 7.75
C ASP A 91 -4.01 -17.67 8.56
N LEU A 92 -4.58 -16.74 9.35
CA LEU A 92 -3.79 -15.78 10.12
C LEU A 92 -2.93 -16.46 11.20
N THR A 93 -3.39 -17.56 11.79
CA THR A 93 -2.60 -18.30 12.78
C THR A 93 -1.37 -18.94 12.15
N ARG A 94 -1.52 -19.54 10.95
CA ARG A 94 -0.37 -20.05 10.20
C ARG A 94 0.56 -18.91 9.78
N LEU A 95 0.01 -17.80 9.30
CA LEU A 95 0.80 -16.64 8.88
C LEU A 95 1.62 -16.07 10.04
N GLU A 96 1.04 -15.96 11.23
CA GLU A 96 1.74 -15.58 12.46
C GLU A 96 2.91 -16.52 12.75
N ARG A 97 2.68 -17.85 12.74
CA ARG A 97 3.77 -18.81 12.99
C ARG A 97 4.90 -18.73 11.96
N GLU A 98 4.58 -18.50 10.69
CA GLU A 98 5.55 -18.54 9.59
C GLU A 98 6.28 -17.21 9.38
N THR A 99 5.68 -16.09 9.78
CA THR A 99 6.22 -14.74 9.49
C THR A 99 6.37 -13.85 10.72
N GLY A 100 5.74 -14.21 11.84
CA GLY A 100 5.56 -13.37 13.02
C GLY A 100 4.48 -12.30 12.87
N LEU A 101 3.84 -12.16 11.71
CA LEU A 101 2.84 -11.13 11.46
C LEU A 101 1.52 -11.44 12.17
N ILE A 102 1.10 -10.54 13.06
CA ILE A 102 -0.20 -10.57 13.74
C ILE A 102 -1.12 -9.46 13.24
N PRO A 103 -2.44 -9.68 13.20
CA PRO A 103 -3.38 -8.65 12.75
C PRO A 103 -3.59 -7.55 13.80
N VAL A 104 -3.73 -6.31 13.31
CA VAL A 104 -4.30 -5.22 14.12
C VAL A 104 -5.76 -5.56 14.43
N PRO A 105 -6.20 -5.51 15.70
CA PRO A 105 -7.55 -5.89 16.08
C PRO A 105 -8.57 -4.87 15.56
N VAL A 106 -9.66 -5.37 14.97
CA VAL A 106 -10.80 -4.57 14.50
C VAL A 106 -12.06 -4.95 15.27
N SER A 107 -12.89 -3.95 15.60
CA SER A 107 -14.13 -4.14 16.34
C SER A 107 -15.32 -4.46 15.41
N GLY A 108 -16.27 -5.24 15.93
CA GLY A 108 -17.59 -5.44 15.31
C GLY A 108 -17.62 -6.34 14.07
N MET A 109 -16.56 -7.09 13.76
CA MET A 109 -16.51 -8.01 12.63
C MET A 109 -16.06 -9.41 13.07
N SER A 110 -17.02 -10.28 13.40
CA SER A 110 -16.72 -11.60 13.99
C SER A 110 -16.09 -12.60 13.04
N LYS A 111 -16.18 -12.41 11.72
CA LYS A 111 -15.70 -13.37 10.70
C LYS A 111 -14.72 -12.80 9.68
N ALA A 112 -14.65 -11.48 9.51
CA ALA A 112 -13.71 -10.85 8.59
C ALA A 112 -12.35 -10.64 9.27
N HIS A 113 -11.27 -10.63 8.50
CA HIS A 113 -9.95 -10.33 9.05
C HIS A 113 -9.75 -8.85 9.32
N GLY A 114 -10.51 -7.98 8.66
CA GLY A 114 -10.26 -6.55 8.71
C GLY A 114 -11.47 -5.69 8.35
N TRP A 115 -11.20 -4.41 8.12
CA TRP A 115 -12.25 -3.41 7.89
C TRP A 115 -12.41 -3.09 6.41
N HIS A 116 -13.61 -3.41 5.89
CA HIS A 116 -13.92 -3.26 4.47
C HIS A 116 -12.92 -3.97 3.51
N GLY A 117 -12.28 -5.05 3.96
CA GLY A 117 -11.29 -5.80 3.18
C GLY A 117 -9.86 -5.27 3.33
N ASN A 118 -9.63 -4.28 4.20
CA ASN A 118 -8.30 -3.84 4.60
C ASN A 118 -7.88 -4.58 5.87
N VAL A 119 -6.72 -5.22 5.84
CA VAL A 119 -6.08 -5.85 7.01
C VAL A 119 -4.72 -5.21 7.18
N VAL A 120 -4.38 -4.78 8.40
CA VAL A 120 -3.00 -4.42 8.74
C VAL A 120 -2.43 -5.54 9.58
N LEU A 121 -1.29 -6.07 9.15
CA LEU A 121 -0.52 -7.04 9.92
C LEU A 121 0.81 -6.40 10.31
N PHE A 122 1.32 -6.73 11.48
CA PHE A 122 2.61 -6.26 11.96
C PHE A 122 3.31 -7.34 12.78
N LYS A 123 4.65 -7.38 12.77
CA LYS A 123 5.40 -8.47 13.44
C LYS A 123 5.50 -8.29 14.94
N LYS A 124 5.89 -7.10 15.38
CA LYS A 124 6.27 -6.83 16.77
C LYS A 124 6.02 -5.38 17.13
N GLY A 125 5.49 -5.14 18.32
CA GLY A 125 5.12 -3.82 18.79
C GLY A 125 3.83 -3.84 19.62
N LEU A 126 3.32 -2.65 19.91
CA LEU A 126 2.05 -2.42 20.59
C LEU A 126 1.09 -1.66 19.68
N VAL A 127 -0.17 -2.10 19.66
CA VAL A 127 -1.25 -1.32 19.06
C VAL A 127 -1.80 -0.37 20.13
N ARG A 128 -1.66 0.94 19.90
CA ARG A 128 -2.12 1.99 20.81
C ARG A 128 -3.58 2.33 20.61
N ASP A 129 -3.97 2.53 19.35
CA ASP A 129 -5.33 2.86 18.98
C ASP A 129 -5.64 2.33 17.58
N VAL A 130 -6.93 2.07 17.33
CA VAL A 130 -7.44 1.60 16.04
C VAL A 130 -8.75 2.30 15.72
N HIS A 131 -8.80 2.94 14.56
CA HIS A 131 -10.03 3.55 14.03
C HIS A 131 -10.45 2.96 12.70
N GLN A 132 -11.71 2.55 12.64
CA GLN A 132 -12.36 2.05 11.44
C GLN A 132 -13.13 3.18 10.77
N ILE A 133 -12.64 3.65 9.61
CA ILE A 133 -13.24 4.78 8.89
C ILE A 133 -14.01 4.26 7.69
N LYS A 134 -15.30 4.61 7.59
CA LYS A 134 -16.11 4.35 6.39
C LYS A 134 -15.84 5.42 5.36
N LEU A 135 -15.32 5.03 4.21
CA LEU A 135 -14.97 5.96 3.13
C LEU A 135 -16.20 6.26 2.25
N PRO A 136 -16.40 7.52 1.80
CA PRO A 136 -17.56 7.91 1.01
C PRO A 136 -17.50 7.30 -0.39
N GLY A 137 -18.65 6.88 -0.92
CA GLY A 137 -18.74 6.31 -2.26
C GLY A 137 -19.93 5.39 -2.44
N LEU A 138 -20.14 4.92 -3.67
CA LEU A 138 -21.18 3.93 -3.98
C LEU A 138 -20.80 2.53 -3.52
N GLU A 139 -19.51 2.19 -3.63
CA GLU A 139 -18.99 0.92 -3.14
C GLU A 139 -18.64 1.02 -1.64
N PRO A 140 -18.87 -0.03 -0.85
CA PRO A 140 -18.47 -0.06 0.55
C PRO A 140 -16.94 -0.15 0.66
N ARG A 141 -16.30 0.99 0.84
CA ARG A 141 -14.86 1.16 1.04
C ARG A 141 -14.58 1.66 2.45
N GLY A 142 -13.38 1.40 2.95
CA GLY A 142 -12.96 1.85 4.26
C GLY A 142 -11.46 2.10 4.32
N ALA A 143 -11.06 2.80 5.37
CA ALA A 143 -9.68 2.89 5.82
C ALA A 143 -9.57 2.35 7.24
N LEU A 144 -8.48 1.64 7.52
CA LEU A 144 -8.09 1.22 8.85
C LEU A 144 -6.93 2.10 9.30
N VAL A 145 -7.14 2.86 10.37
CA VAL A 145 -6.12 3.70 10.99
C VAL A 145 -5.61 2.96 12.21
N ALA A 146 -4.32 2.68 12.29
CA ALA A 146 -3.71 1.99 13.41
C ALA A 146 -2.53 2.82 13.92
N GLU A 147 -2.51 3.11 15.22
CA GLU A 147 -1.37 3.75 15.88
C GLU A 147 -0.53 2.64 16.51
N LEU A 148 0.71 2.52 16.04
CA LEU A 148 1.61 1.43 16.37
C LEU A 148 2.87 2.00 17.03
N GLU A 149 3.28 1.37 18.13
CA GLU A 149 4.64 1.47 18.65
C GLU A 149 5.42 0.25 18.17
N LEU A 150 6.49 0.46 17.41
CA LEU A 150 7.31 -0.64 16.90
C LEU A 150 8.33 -1.06 17.97
N GLU A 151 8.63 -2.37 18.07
CA GLU A 151 9.55 -2.90 19.11
C GLU A 151 10.95 -2.24 19.05
N ASN A 152 11.41 -1.88 17.85
CA ASN A 152 12.72 -1.27 17.63
C ASN A 152 12.71 0.26 17.79
N GLY A 153 11.64 0.83 18.34
CA GLY A 153 11.45 2.27 18.50
C GLY A 153 10.61 2.90 17.38
N GLY A 154 10.13 4.11 17.64
CA GLY A 154 9.27 4.88 16.74
C GLY A 154 7.78 4.64 16.89
N GLU A 155 7.03 5.74 17.05
CA GLU A 155 5.58 5.78 16.97
C GLU A 155 5.15 6.06 15.52
N LEU A 156 4.26 5.21 15.01
CA LEU A 156 3.83 5.23 13.63
C LEU A 156 2.32 5.09 13.53
N ARG A 157 1.67 6.04 12.87
CA ARG A 157 0.30 5.87 12.42
C ARG A 157 0.29 5.25 11.01
N ILE A 158 -0.38 4.12 10.87
CA ILE A 158 -0.66 3.49 9.59
C ILE A 158 -2.09 3.85 9.18
N ILE A 159 -2.26 4.30 7.94
CA ILE A 159 -3.57 4.36 7.28
C ILE A 159 -3.55 3.34 6.14
N ALA A 160 -4.25 2.22 6.33
CA ALA A 160 -4.50 1.24 5.27
C ALA A 160 -5.80 1.56 4.56
N ALA A 161 -5.78 1.83 3.26
CA ALA A 161 -6.97 2.23 2.51
C ALA A 161 -7.12 1.49 1.17
N HIS A 162 -8.37 1.22 0.80
CA HIS A 162 -8.69 0.74 -0.54
C HIS A 162 -9.76 1.64 -1.14
N PHE A 163 -9.37 2.45 -2.12
CA PHE A 163 -10.26 3.44 -2.72
C PHE A 163 -11.22 2.82 -3.75
N GLY A 164 -12.32 3.54 -4.02
CA GLY A 164 -13.32 3.14 -5.00
C GLY A 164 -12.85 3.32 -6.44
N LEU A 165 -13.52 2.63 -7.37
CA LEU A 165 -13.16 2.68 -8.80
C LEU A 165 -13.55 3.99 -9.51
N LEU A 166 -14.54 4.72 -8.98
CA LEU A 166 -15.02 5.97 -9.57
C LEU A 166 -14.13 7.15 -9.15
N ARG A 167 -13.68 7.95 -10.12
CA ARG A 167 -12.80 9.11 -9.89
C ARG A 167 -13.36 10.09 -8.85
N HIS A 168 -14.66 10.40 -8.92
CA HIS A 168 -15.31 11.29 -7.94
C HIS A 168 -15.39 10.68 -6.54
N SER A 169 -15.53 9.36 -6.42
CA SER A 169 -15.41 8.69 -5.12
C SER A 169 -13.99 8.83 -4.59
N ARG A 170 -12.97 8.52 -5.39
CA ARG A 170 -11.57 8.67 -4.97
C ARG A 170 -11.22 10.09 -4.49
N ALA A 171 -11.71 11.11 -5.20
CA ALA A 171 -11.47 12.50 -4.79
C ALA A 171 -12.09 12.82 -3.42
N ARG A 172 -13.33 12.37 -3.16
CA ARG A 172 -13.96 12.53 -1.84
C ARG A 172 -13.27 11.73 -0.75
N GLN A 173 -12.78 10.53 -1.08
CA GLN A 173 -12.05 9.67 -0.16
C GLN A 173 -10.69 10.28 0.20
N ALA A 174 -9.97 10.83 -0.78
CA ALA A 174 -8.74 11.58 -0.56
C ALA A 174 -8.98 12.80 0.33
N GLN A 175 -10.03 13.58 0.07
CA GLN A 175 -10.41 14.74 0.87
C GLN A 175 -10.70 14.35 2.33
N MET A 176 -11.49 13.29 2.56
CA MET A 176 -11.77 12.79 3.91
C MET A 176 -10.48 12.36 4.65
N LEU A 177 -9.52 11.74 3.97
CA LEU A 177 -8.23 11.41 4.59
C LEU A 177 -7.41 12.67 4.95
N VAL A 178 -7.48 13.72 4.14
CA VAL A 178 -6.83 15.01 4.47
C VAL A 178 -7.47 15.64 5.70
N GLU A 179 -8.80 15.64 5.81
CA GLU A 179 -9.53 16.13 6.98
C GLU A 179 -9.15 15.34 8.24
N LEU A 180 -9.11 14.01 8.16
CA LEU A 180 -8.66 13.14 9.24
C LEU A 180 -7.22 13.47 9.70
N MET A 181 -6.35 13.84 8.76
CA MET A 181 -4.96 14.22 9.06
C MET A 181 -4.86 15.59 9.72
N ALA A 182 -5.75 16.53 9.39
CA ALA A 182 -5.77 17.86 10.01
C ALA A 182 -6.06 17.79 11.51
N ASP A 183 -6.94 16.87 11.92
CA ASP A 183 -7.30 16.67 13.33
C ASP A 183 -6.22 15.93 14.14
N ARG A 184 -5.15 15.44 13.48
CA ARG A 184 -4.20 14.48 14.06
C ARG A 184 -2.74 14.68 13.61
N SER A 185 -2.35 15.92 13.32
CA SER A 185 -1.12 16.29 12.59
C SER A 185 0.20 15.83 13.20
N GLU A 186 0.26 15.59 14.51
CA GLU A 186 1.54 15.42 15.20
C GLU A 186 2.23 14.08 14.89
N ALA A 187 1.46 13.00 14.72
CA ALA A 187 2.03 11.68 14.51
C ALA A 187 2.65 11.51 13.11
N THR A 188 3.83 10.88 13.04
CA THR A 188 4.36 10.37 11.78
C THR A 188 3.40 9.33 11.23
N THR A 189 2.85 9.62 10.05
CA THR A 189 1.77 8.85 9.43
C THR A 189 2.20 8.36 8.07
N VAL A 190 1.90 7.08 7.80
CA VAL A 190 2.09 6.46 6.49
C VAL A 190 0.76 5.93 5.98
N LEU A 191 0.34 6.44 4.82
CA LEU A 191 -0.77 5.92 4.03
C LEU A 191 -0.26 4.84 3.09
N LEU A 192 -0.86 3.65 3.13
CA LEU A 192 -0.58 2.58 2.19
C LEU A 192 -1.84 1.87 1.70
N GLY A 193 -1.84 1.47 0.44
CA GLY A 193 -2.98 0.75 -0.13
C GLY A 193 -3.17 0.89 -1.63
N ASP A 194 -4.16 0.15 -2.14
CA ASP A 194 -4.68 0.30 -3.49
C ASP A 194 -5.59 1.53 -3.57
N LEU A 195 -5.05 2.63 -4.09
CA LEU A 195 -5.78 3.88 -4.23
C LEU A 195 -6.52 3.99 -5.57
N ASN A 196 -6.47 2.96 -6.43
CA ASN A 196 -7.17 2.88 -7.70
C ASN A 196 -6.94 4.07 -8.65
N GLU A 197 -5.81 4.77 -8.54
CA GLU A 197 -5.49 5.95 -9.35
C GLU A 197 -4.08 5.87 -9.93
N TRP A 198 -3.99 5.67 -11.23
CA TRP A 198 -2.75 5.58 -11.99
C TRP A 198 -2.29 6.91 -12.59
N ARG A 199 -3.16 7.93 -12.63
CA ARG A 199 -2.83 9.24 -13.17
C ARG A 199 -1.95 10.00 -12.19
N LEU A 200 -1.02 10.78 -12.74
CA LEU A 200 -0.08 11.61 -12.00
C LEU A 200 -0.39 13.10 -12.21
N GLY A 201 0.09 13.94 -11.29
CA GLY A 201 -0.11 15.39 -11.28
C GLY A 201 -1.57 15.79 -11.16
N ASP A 202 -1.93 16.95 -11.73
CA ASP A 202 -3.25 17.58 -11.59
C ASP A 202 -4.43 16.73 -12.10
N ARG A 203 -4.16 15.75 -12.96
CA ARG A 203 -5.19 14.84 -13.47
C ARG A 203 -5.57 13.76 -12.46
N SER A 204 -4.71 13.49 -11.49
CA SER A 204 -4.91 12.49 -10.44
C SER A 204 -6.02 12.91 -9.48
N SER A 205 -6.92 11.99 -9.13
CA SER A 205 -7.83 12.22 -8.00
C SER A 205 -7.12 12.24 -6.64
N LEU A 206 -5.84 11.86 -6.60
CA LEU A 206 -5.01 11.87 -5.39
C LEU A 206 -4.25 13.18 -5.20
N ASN A 207 -4.42 14.16 -6.09
CA ASN A 207 -3.68 15.43 -6.01
C ASN A 207 -3.90 16.12 -4.65
N THR A 208 -5.13 16.06 -4.13
CA THR A 208 -5.50 16.58 -2.81
C THR A 208 -4.67 15.98 -1.67
N LEU A 209 -4.21 14.73 -1.78
CA LEU A 209 -3.37 14.12 -0.74
C LEU A 209 -2.01 14.82 -0.57
N GLN A 210 -1.56 15.62 -1.54
CA GLN A 210 -0.28 16.34 -1.41
C GLN A 210 -0.25 17.31 -0.23
N SER A 211 -1.40 17.86 0.20
CA SER A 211 -1.44 18.77 1.35
C SER A 211 -1.20 18.07 2.70
N ALA A 212 -1.48 16.77 2.79
CA ALA A 212 -1.28 15.98 4.00
C ALA A 212 -0.10 15.00 3.90
N PHE A 213 0.27 14.60 2.68
CA PHE A 213 1.30 13.61 2.37
C PHE A 213 2.30 14.21 1.37
N GLU A 214 2.96 15.30 1.78
CA GLU A 214 3.87 16.10 0.95
C GLU A 214 5.02 15.26 0.36
N ALA A 215 5.46 14.23 1.09
CA ALA A 215 6.52 13.33 0.68
C ALA A 215 5.92 12.14 -0.08
N GLN A 216 5.59 12.34 -1.36
CA GLN A 216 5.21 11.25 -2.25
C GLN A 216 6.46 10.65 -2.88
N PRO A 217 6.85 9.41 -2.54
CA PRO A 217 7.82 8.69 -3.34
C PRO A 217 7.33 8.60 -4.79
N PRO A 218 8.23 8.45 -5.78
CA PRO A 218 7.82 8.25 -7.17
C PRO A 218 6.83 7.08 -7.28
N ALA A 219 5.74 7.27 -8.03
CA ALA A 219 4.74 6.23 -8.23
C ALA A 219 5.35 4.99 -8.91
N VAL A 220 5.06 3.81 -8.36
CA VAL A 220 5.58 2.52 -8.84
C VAL A 220 4.47 1.74 -9.53
N ALA A 221 4.75 1.26 -10.74
CA ALA A 221 3.82 0.41 -11.46
C ALA A 221 3.75 -0.98 -10.81
N SER A 222 2.56 -1.36 -10.37
CA SER A 222 2.23 -2.62 -9.70
C SER A 222 1.17 -3.41 -10.45
N PHE A 223 0.44 -2.77 -11.37
CA PHE A 223 -0.70 -3.36 -12.08
C PHE A 223 -0.56 -3.24 -13.61
N PRO A 224 -1.03 -4.23 -14.39
CA PRO A 224 -1.31 -5.60 -13.95
C PRO A 224 -0.01 -6.34 -13.60
N ALA A 225 -0.04 -7.28 -12.67
CA ALA A 225 1.15 -7.92 -12.11
C ALA A 225 2.06 -8.59 -13.16
N ARG A 226 1.46 -9.18 -14.20
CA ARG A 226 2.19 -9.84 -15.30
C ARG A 226 2.98 -8.86 -16.17
N LEU A 227 2.52 -7.61 -16.29
CA LEU A 227 3.17 -6.54 -17.05
C LEU A 227 2.88 -5.19 -16.37
N PRO A 228 3.63 -4.84 -15.30
CA PRO A 228 3.32 -3.66 -14.50
C PRO A 228 3.54 -2.36 -15.28
N ILE A 229 2.45 -1.64 -15.55
CA ILE A 229 2.46 -0.37 -16.31
C ILE A 229 1.64 0.74 -15.63
N LEU A 230 0.75 0.38 -14.69
CA LEU A 230 -0.09 1.29 -13.94
C LEU A 230 0.29 1.25 -12.46
N ALA A 231 0.41 2.43 -11.86
CA ALA A 231 0.66 2.57 -10.43
C ALA A 231 -0.69 2.78 -9.73
N LEU A 232 -1.35 1.72 -9.27
CA LEU A 232 -2.60 1.87 -8.51
C LEU A 232 -2.33 1.96 -7.01
N ASP A 233 -1.36 1.17 -6.55
CA ASP A 233 -0.94 1.10 -5.16
C ASP A 233 -0.03 2.28 -4.79
N ARG A 234 -0.16 2.78 -3.56
CA ARG A 234 0.68 3.87 -3.01
C ARG A 234 1.20 3.53 -1.62
N ILE A 235 2.38 4.08 -1.33
CA ILE A 235 2.92 4.24 0.03
C ILE A 235 3.37 5.70 0.12
N MET A 236 2.86 6.45 1.09
CA MET A 236 3.03 7.91 1.20
C MET A 236 3.19 8.30 2.66
N SER A 237 4.04 9.29 2.96
CA SER A 237 4.21 9.79 4.34
C SER A 237 3.88 11.27 4.44
N ASN A 238 3.35 11.69 5.59
CA ASN A 238 3.19 13.10 5.94
C ASN A 238 4.53 13.78 6.32
N ARG A 239 5.61 13.01 6.52
CA ARG A 239 6.93 13.52 6.89
C ARG A 239 7.97 13.21 5.80
N LYS A 240 8.84 14.17 5.51
CA LYS A 240 9.94 14.03 4.53
C LYS A 240 11.10 13.23 5.13
N GLY A 241 11.73 12.41 4.30
CA GLY A 241 12.92 11.62 4.67
C GLY A 241 12.63 10.36 5.50
N VAL A 242 11.38 10.09 5.84
CA VAL A 242 10.98 8.94 6.66
C VAL A 242 10.90 7.63 5.85
N LEU A 243 10.64 7.73 4.55
CA LEU A 243 10.54 6.57 3.65
C LEU A 243 11.69 6.57 2.65
N THR A 244 12.23 5.38 2.37
CA THR A 244 13.04 5.15 1.18
C THR A 244 12.19 5.24 -0.09
N ASN A 245 12.84 5.09 -1.25
CA ASN A 245 12.11 4.86 -2.48
C ASN A 245 11.21 3.61 -2.35
N VAL A 246 10.01 3.72 -2.92
CA VAL A 246 9.09 2.59 -3.05
C VAL A 246 9.55 1.71 -4.20
N GLU A 247 9.41 0.40 -4.04
CA GLU A 247 9.68 -0.60 -5.06
C GLU A 247 8.57 -1.65 -5.15
N ALA A 248 8.39 -2.25 -6.33
CA ALA A 248 7.50 -3.38 -6.50
C ALA A 248 8.22 -4.68 -6.13
N HIS A 249 7.57 -5.54 -5.36
CA HIS A 249 8.00 -6.91 -5.12
C HIS A 249 7.64 -7.76 -6.35
N ASP A 250 8.47 -7.67 -7.39
CA ASP A 250 8.23 -8.28 -8.69
C ASP A 250 8.95 -9.63 -8.82
N THR A 251 8.34 -10.66 -8.26
CA THR A 251 8.87 -12.03 -8.24
C THR A 251 8.00 -12.95 -9.10
N PRO A 252 8.51 -14.11 -9.56
CA PRO A 252 7.71 -15.06 -10.33
C PRO A 252 6.42 -15.47 -9.61
N LEU A 253 6.49 -15.64 -8.27
CA LEU A 253 5.33 -15.98 -7.46
C LEU A 253 4.34 -14.82 -7.35
N ALA A 254 4.82 -13.59 -7.07
CA ALA A 254 3.96 -12.42 -6.98
C ALA A 254 3.20 -12.14 -8.29
N ARG A 255 3.83 -12.37 -9.45
CA ARG A 255 3.21 -12.20 -10.79
C ARG A 255 2.02 -13.12 -11.06
N VAL A 256 1.92 -14.24 -10.36
CA VAL A 256 0.85 -15.22 -10.56
C VAL A 256 -0.16 -15.24 -9.41
N ALA A 257 0.23 -14.76 -8.23
CA ALA A 257 -0.57 -14.85 -7.01
C ALA A 257 -1.74 -13.85 -6.94
N SER A 258 -1.61 -12.69 -7.59
CA SER A 258 -2.62 -11.63 -7.67
C SER A 258 -2.52 -10.92 -9.02
N ASP A 259 -3.51 -10.08 -9.35
CA ASP A 259 -3.44 -9.14 -10.46
C ASP A 259 -2.65 -7.86 -10.11
N HIS A 260 -2.30 -7.66 -8.84
CA HIS A 260 -1.36 -6.63 -8.36
C HIS A 260 -0.03 -7.23 -7.91
N LEU A 261 1.07 -6.51 -8.11
CA LEU A 261 2.31 -6.76 -7.36
C LEU A 261 2.25 -6.05 -6.01
N PRO A 262 2.78 -6.66 -4.93
CA PRO A 262 3.03 -5.92 -3.71
C PRO A 262 4.00 -4.77 -3.97
N ILE A 263 3.84 -3.67 -3.23
CA ILE A 263 4.83 -2.59 -3.17
C ILE A 263 5.38 -2.48 -1.75
N LYS A 264 6.65 -2.07 -1.62
CA LYS A 264 7.33 -1.96 -0.33
C LYS A 264 8.29 -0.80 -0.28
N ALA A 265 8.57 -0.34 0.93
CA ALA A 265 9.58 0.68 1.24
C ALA A 265 10.13 0.43 2.64
N VAL A 266 11.33 0.93 2.92
CA VAL A 266 11.90 0.93 4.26
C VAL A 266 11.60 2.26 4.94
N LEU A 267 11.16 2.17 6.19
CA LEU A 267 10.92 3.27 7.11
C LEU A 267 12.18 3.50 7.96
N ASP A 268 12.69 4.73 7.97
CA ASP A 268 13.81 5.14 8.81
C ASP A 268 13.31 5.48 10.22
N LEU A 269 13.51 4.56 11.16
CA LEU A 269 13.03 4.73 12.53
C LEU A 269 13.74 5.85 13.29
N LYS A 270 15.05 6.07 13.03
CA LYS A 270 15.78 7.18 13.66
C LYS A 270 15.16 8.50 13.26
N ARG A 271 14.82 8.63 11.97
CA ARG A 271 14.15 9.82 11.47
C ARG A 271 12.74 10.00 12.06
N VAL A 272 11.99 8.91 12.26
CA VAL A 272 10.69 8.95 12.93
C VAL A 272 10.84 9.48 14.36
N GLU A 273 11.79 8.94 15.13
CA GLU A 273 12.04 9.34 16.52
C GLU A 273 12.50 10.80 16.64
N GLU A 274 13.41 11.26 15.78
CA GLU A 274 13.83 12.66 15.72
C GLU A 274 12.65 13.60 15.54
N LEU A 275 11.72 13.25 14.64
CA LEU A 275 10.55 14.08 14.35
C LEU A 275 9.57 14.09 15.52
N THR A 276 9.36 12.94 16.16
CA THR A 276 8.51 12.84 17.36
C THR A 276 9.08 13.62 18.54
N ALA A 277 10.40 13.63 18.74
CA ALA A 277 11.04 14.38 19.82
C ALA A 277 11.00 15.91 19.65
N THR A 278 10.76 16.38 18.42
CA THR A 278 10.69 17.82 18.09
C THR A 278 9.26 18.37 17.98
N ALA A 279 8.24 17.51 18.06
CA ALA A 279 6.83 17.87 18.05
C ALA A 279 6.31 18.10 19.48
#